data_AF-A0A814WXB3-F1
#
_entry.id   AF-A0A814WXB3-F1
#
_cell.length_a   1.000
_cell.length_b   1.000
_cell.length_c   1.000
_cell.angle_alpha   90.00
_cell.angle_beta   90.00
_cell.angle_gamma   90.00
#
_symmetry.space_group_name_H-M   'P 1'
#
loop_
_entity.id
_entity.type
_entity.pdbx_description
1 polymer ?
#
loop_
_entity_poly.entity_id
_entity_poly.type
_entity_poly.pdbx_seq_one_letter_code
_entity_poly.pdbx_strand_id
1 'polypeptide(L)'
;VSSTCSHAVQCCISKKQLVLEDDIVYALKSVKNACEIQCMRHAHIKDAVALCSFLHWLEQKIGKEKLTECSVADKLQSFRRPIPGLDATLDINELYLVDSGGQYKEGTTDVTRTVHFSMPTAFEKECFTRVLKGFISIATCIFPQNTTGARLDSFARRALWDVGLDYRHGTGHGVGCCLNVHEGPQSIGTRIRSEDYLVEGNIMSDEPGFYSDNKFGIRIENCIVVVKQKSKYAFYDQDWLTFDQLTLVPIQAKMIDKTLLNENEISYINEYHRNVLRIVGEELRKQSKHDVYNWLEINTKNI
;
A
#
# COMPACT_ATOMS: atom_id res chain seq x y z
N VAL A 1 10.96 -8.14 -30.44
CA VAL A 1 9.64 -7.73 -29.92
C VAL A 1 9.51 -8.21 -28.50
N SER A 2 8.71 -7.53 -27.68
CA SER A 2 8.48 -7.92 -26.29
C SER A 2 7.97 -9.37 -26.20
N SER A 3 8.33 -10.09 -25.13
CA SER A 3 7.79 -11.41 -24.80
C SER A 3 6.27 -11.43 -24.66
N THR A 4 5.64 -10.29 -24.37
CA THR A 4 4.17 -10.12 -24.30
C THR A 4 3.53 -9.76 -25.64
N CYS A 5 4.32 -9.62 -26.71
CA CYS A 5 3.82 -9.27 -28.04
C CYS A 5 2.86 -10.34 -28.56
N SER A 6 1.73 -9.93 -29.14
CA SER A 6 0.71 -10.86 -29.63
C SER A 6 1.27 -11.78 -30.72
N HIS A 7 0.80 -13.02 -30.74
CA HIS A 7 1.21 -13.99 -31.75
C HIS A 7 0.99 -13.48 -33.19
N ALA A 8 -0.07 -12.70 -33.41
CA ALA A 8 -0.35 -12.09 -34.71
C ALA A 8 0.80 -11.18 -35.19
N VAL A 9 1.34 -10.33 -34.31
CA VAL A 9 2.47 -9.46 -34.64
C VAL A 9 3.75 -10.27 -34.83
N GLN A 10 3.98 -11.29 -33.99
CA GLN A 10 5.12 -12.21 -34.15
C GLN A 10 5.10 -12.89 -35.51
N CYS A 11 3.92 -13.34 -35.99
CA CYS A 11 3.74 -13.97 -37.30
C CYS A 11 4.02 -13.05 -38.49
N CYS A 12 3.95 -11.73 -38.30
CA CYS A 12 4.33 -10.75 -39.33
C CYS A 12 5.85 -10.57 -39.46
N ILE A 13 6.64 -11.11 -38.53
CA ILE A 13 8.11 -10.98 -38.51
C ILE A 13 8.72 -12.30 -38.97
N SER A 14 9.72 -12.23 -39.86
CA SER A 14 10.38 -13.45 -40.31
C SER A 14 11.08 -14.16 -39.14
N LYS A 15 11.01 -15.50 -39.08
CA LYS A 15 11.61 -16.29 -37.98
C LYS A 15 13.11 -16.02 -37.78
N LYS A 16 13.83 -15.63 -38.85
CA LYS A 16 15.26 -15.28 -38.78
C LYS A 16 15.54 -13.92 -38.12
N GLN A 17 14.54 -13.05 -38.04
CA GLN A 17 14.62 -11.70 -37.47
C GLN A 17 13.85 -11.56 -36.15
N LEU A 18 13.00 -12.54 -35.82
CA LEU A 18 12.23 -12.54 -34.59
C LEU A 18 13.15 -12.80 -33.39
N VAL A 19 13.39 -11.75 -32.62
CA VAL A 19 14.02 -11.82 -31.30
C VAL A 19 12.96 -11.50 -30.25
N LEU A 20 12.80 -12.37 -29.27
CA LEU A 20 11.93 -12.16 -28.10
C LEU A 20 12.82 -11.77 -26.93
N GLU A 21 12.64 -10.54 -26.46
CA GLU A 21 13.40 -9.97 -25.34
C GLU A 21 12.44 -9.17 -24.46
N ASP A 22 12.92 -8.81 -23.26
CA ASP A 22 12.18 -7.95 -22.37
C ASP A 22 12.06 -6.53 -22.95
N ASP A 23 10.96 -5.87 -22.62
CA ASP A 23 10.69 -4.53 -23.12
C ASP A 23 11.60 -3.51 -22.40
N ILE A 24 12.55 -2.93 -23.13
CA ILE A 24 13.48 -1.93 -22.61
C ILE A 24 12.74 -0.72 -22.01
N VAL A 25 11.59 -0.33 -22.56
CA VAL A 25 10.78 0.77 -22.02
C VAL A 25 10.21 0.38 -20.67
N TYR A 26 9.85 -0.90 -20.50
CA TYR A 26 9.33 -1.44 -19.25
C TYR A 26 10.38 -1.38 -18.13
N ALA A 27 11.62 -1.78 -18.43
CA ALA A 27 12.74 -1.66 -17.49
C ALA A 27 13.05 -0.19 -17.16
N LEU A 28 13.12 0.69 -18.17
CA LEU A 28 13.46 2.10 -17.97
C LEU A 28 12.42 2.86 -17.13
N LYS A 29 11.12 2.71 -17.43
CA LYS A 29 10.06 3.42 -16.69
C LYS A 29 9.81 2.86 -15.29
N SER A 30 10.36 1.67 -14.98
CA SER A 30 10.28 1.09 -13.63
C SER A 30 11.06 1.91 -12.60
N VAL A 31 12.08 2.64 -13.04
CA VAL A 31 12.96 3.47 -12.22
C VAL A 31 12.53 4.93 -12.35
N LYS A 32 11.82 5.44 -11.35
CA LYS A 32 11.29 6.81 -11.40
C LYS A 32 12.42 7.79 -11.10
N ASN A 33 12.50 8.84 -11.89
CA ASN A 33 13.41 9.94 -11.62
C ASN A 33 12.88 10.83 -10.48
N ALA A 34 13.73 11.76 -10.00
CA ALA A 34 13.38 12.63 -8.87
C ALA A 34 12.10 13.47 -9.08
N CYS A 35 11.83 13.91 -10.32
CA CYS A 35 10.61 14.66 -10.64
C CYS A 35 9.36 13.76 -10.53
N GLU A 36 9.42 12.55 -11.09
CA GLU A 36 8.33 11.56 -11.00
C GLU A 36 8.05 11.18 -9.55
N ILE A 37 9.08 10.94 -8.73
CA ILE A 37 8.92 10.66 -7.30
C ILE A 37 8.25 11.83 -6.57
N GLN A 38 8.65 13.07 -6.87
CA GLN A 38 8.02 14.25 -6.26
C GLN A 38 6.55 14.39 -6.67
N CYS A 39 6.23 14.15 -7.94
CA CYS A 39 4.87 14.14 -8.43
C CYS A 39 4.04 13.04 -7.74
N MET A 40 4.59 11.84 -7.59
CA MET A 40 3.95 10.75 -6.86
C MET A 40 3.66 11.14 -5.41
N ARG A 41 4.57 11.80 -4.70
CA ARG A 41 4.31 12.33 -3.35
C ARG A 41 3.15 13.32 -3.33
N HIS A 42 3.08 14.25 -4.30
CA HIS A 42 1.96 15.19 -4.40
C HIS A 42 0.63 14.47 -4.63
N ALA A 43 0.59 13.46 -5.51
CA ALA A 43 -0.60 12.64 -5.74
C ALA A 43 -1.05 11.93 -4.46
N HIS A 44 -0.13 11.31 -3.72
CA HIS A 44 -0.45 10.61 -2.47
C HIS A 44 -0.89 11.56 -1.34
N ILE A 45 -0.38 12.80 -1.27
CA ILE A 45 -0.87 13.80 -0.30
C ILE A 45 -2.32 14.18 -0.62
N LYS A 46 -2.65 14.43 -1.90
CA LYS A 46 -4.03 14.73 -2.32
C LYS A 46 -4.97 13.55 -2.01
N ASP A 47 -4.51 12.33 -2.30
CA ASP A 47 -5.30 11.12 -2.08
C ASP A 47 -5.48 10.81 -0.58
N ALA A 48 -4.46 11.07 0.24
CA ALA A 48 -4.56 10.96 1.69
C ALA A 48 -5.61 11.91 2.27
N VAL A 49 -5.67 13.16 1.79
CA VAL A 49 -6.74 14.11 2.17
C VAL A 49 -8.12 13.56 1.80
N ALA A 50 -8.28 12.96 0.62
CA ALA A 50 -9.54 12.37 0.19
C ALA A 50 -9.94 11.18 1.07
N LEU A 51 -9.03 10.24 1.32
CA LEU A 51 -9.31 9.05 2.12
C LEU A 51 -9.54 9.38 3.60
N CYS A 52 -8.80 10.33 4.19
CA CYS A 52 -9.07 10.80 5.55
C CYS A 52 -10.43 11.49 5.67
N SER A 53 -10.79 12.32 4.66
CA SER A 53 -12.13 12.95 4.62
C SER A 53 -13.24 11.90 4.53
N PHE A 54 -13.00 10.83 3.76
CA PHE A 54 -13.92 9.72 3.62
C PHE A 54 -14.07 8.91 4.91
N LEU A 55 -12.98 8.50 5.55
CA LEU A 55 -13.02 7.72 6.79
C LEU A 55 -13.71 8.51 7.91
N HIS A 56 -13.41 9.81 8.02
CA HIS A 56 -14.11 10.71 8.94
C HIS A 56 -15.63 10.75 8.67
N TRP A 57 -16.03 10.93 7.41
CA TRP A 57 -17.43 10.94 7.01
C TRP A 57 -18.11 9.58 7.32
N LEU A 58 -17.44 8.47 7.02
CA LEU A 58 -18.00 7.13 7.21
C LEU A 58 -18.25 6.85 8.70
N GLU A 59 -17.31 7.21 9.58
CA GLU A 59 -17.50 7.12 11.04
C GLU A 59 -18.70 7.95 11.55
N GLN A 60 -19.00 9.09 10.91
CA GLN A 60 -20.14 9.91 11.31
C GLN A 60 -21.48 9.30 10.90
N LYS A 61 -21.52 8.56 9.79
CA LYS A 61 -22.76 8.12 9.12
C LYS A 61 -23.10 6.65 9.36
N ILE A 62 -22.11 5.79 9.52
CA ILE A 62 -22.33 4.36 9.71
C ILE A 62 -23.16 4.08 10.98
N GLY A 63 -24.13 3.16 10.88
CA GLY A 63 -25.08 2.86 11.95
C GLY A 63 -26.16 3.92 12.19
N LYS A 64 -26.10 5.08 11.52
CA LYS A 64 -27.11 6.16 11.60
C LYS A 64 -27.91 6.30 10.32
N GLU A 65 -27.27 6.05 9.18
CA GLU A 65 -27.89 6.05 7.86
C GLU A 65 -27.75 4.65 7.24
N LYS A 66 -28.68 4.28 6.35
CA LYS A 66 -28.56 3.04 5.59
C LYS A 66 -27.47 3.21 4.54
N LEU A 67 -26.27 2.74 4.88
CA LEU A 67 -25.12 2.73 4.00
C LEU A 67 -24.89 1.32 3.47
N THR A 68 -24.51 1.26 2.21
CA THR A 68 -24.19 0.04 1.49
C THR A 68 -22.82 0.16 0.81
N GLU A 69 -22.21 -0.97 0.45
CA GLU A 69 -20.92 -1.03 -0.22
C GLU A 69 -20.86 -0.10 -1.43
N CYS A 70 -21.93 -0.08 -2.25
CA CYS A 70 -22.02 0.84 -3.39
C CYS A 70 -22.08 2.28 -2.95
N SER A 71 -22.98 2.62 -2.01
CA SER A 71 -23.15 4.01 -1.59
C SER A 71 -21.88 4.60 -0.95
N VAL A 72 -21.08 3.74 -0.31
CA VAL A 72 -19.83 4.10 0.34
C VAL A 72 -18.69 4.15 -0.67
N ALA A 73 -18.63 3.22 -1.62
CA ALA A 73 -17.75 3.31 -2.78
C ALA A 73 -18.03 4.58 -3.58
N ASP A 74 -19.29 4.87 -3.92
CA ASP A 74 -19.76 6.09 -4.57
C ASP A 74 -19.39 7.34 -3.76
N LYS A 75 -19.35 7.26 -2.42
CA LYS A 75 -18.96 8.39 -1.58
C LYS A 75 -17.45 8.60 -1.54
N LEU A 76 -16.66 7.55 -1.32
CA LEU A 76 -15.19 7.61 -1.44
C LEU A 76 -14.82 8.13 -2.83
N GLN A 77 -15.48 7.55 -3.81
CA GLN A 77 -15.41 7.97 -5.17
C GLN A 77 -16.00 9.37 -5.35
N SER A 78 -16.96 9.91 -4.59
CA SER A 78 -17.34 11.33 -4.71
C SER A 78 -16.23 12.27 -4.23
N PHE A 79 -15.41 11.80 -3.29
CA PHE A 79 -14.16 12.47 -2.94
C PHE A 79 -13.10 12.34 -4.07
N ARG A 80 -13.30 11.47 -5.10
CA ARG A 80 -12.39 11.17 -6.24
C ARG A 80 -12.97 11.24 -7.71
N ARG A 81 -14.30 11.31 -7.95
CA ARG A 81 -15.27 11.11 -9.12
C ARG A 81 -15.75 9.68 -9.61
N PRO A 82 -17.05 9.47 -10.06
CA PRO A 82 -18.06 8.37 -9.76
C PRO A 82 -18.33 7.20 -10.78
N ILE A 83 -18.77 5.98 -10.34
CA ILE A 83 -19.45 4.82 -11.05
C ILE A 83 -20.13 3.80 -10.05
N PRO A 84 -21.34 3.22 -10.29
CA PRO A 84 -22.00 2.27 -9.37
C PRO A 84 -21.66 0.77 -9.54
N GLY A 85 -21.78 -0.03 -8.45
CA GLY A 85 -21.48 -1.48 -8.35
C GLY A 85 -22.55 -2.35 -7.66
N LEU A 86 -22.17 -3.48 -7.02
CA LEU A 86 -23.07 -4.46 -6.33
C LEU A 86 -23.06 -4.29 -4.78
N ASP A 87 -24.15 -4.64 -4.09
CA ASP A 87 -24.57 -3.95 -2.86
C ASP A 87 -24.83 -4.82 -1.60
N ALA A 88 -23.91 -4.83 -0.62
CA ALA A 88 -24.20 -5.27 0.77
C ALA A 88 -24.35 -4.07 1.72
N THR A 89 -25.15 -4.19 2.79
CA THR A 89 -25.29 -3.13 3.82
C THR A 89 -24.12 -3.19 4.80
N LEU A 90 -23.56 -2.04 5.20
CA LEU A 90 -22.50 -2.03 6.21
C LEU A 90 -23.05 -2.16 7.63
N ASP A 91 -22.41 -3.01 8.44
CA ASP A 91 -22.62 -3.13 9.89
C ASP A 91 -21.43 -2.53 10.64
N ILE A 92 -21.70 -1.83 11.75
CA ILE A 92 -20.66 -1.28 12.62
C ILE A 92 -19.86 -2.36 13.38
N ASN A 93 -20.42 -3.56 13.49
CA ASN A 93 -19.85 -4.71 14.19
C ASN A 93 -19.06 -5.64 13.27
N GLU A 94 -18.90 -5.27 12.00
CA GLU A 94 -18.11 -6.01 11.01
C GLU A 94 -16.87 -5.20 10.61
N LEU A 95 -15.85 -5.91 10.11
CA LEU A 95 -14.70 -5.28 9.49
C LEU A 95 -15.08 -4.67 8.14
N TYR A 96 -14.66 -3.44 7.92
CA TYR A 96 -14.73 -2.78 6.64
C TYR A 96 -13.33 -2.64 6.05
N LEU A 97 -13.11 -3.30 4.91
CA LEU A 97 -11.90 -3.18 4.12
C LEU A 97 -12.20 -2.29 2.92
N VAL A 98 -11.41 -1.23 2.78
CA VAL A 98 -11.46 -0.34 1.62
C VAL A 98 -10.12 -0.35 0.93
N ASP A 99 -10.11 -0.84 -0.30
CA ASP A 99 -8.99 -0.82 -1.23
C ASP A 99 -9.35 0.06 -2.41
N SER A 100 -8.51 1.06 -2.66
CA SER A 100 -8.85 2.11 -3.58
C SER A 100 -7.64 2.94 -3.99
N GLY A 101 -7.66 3.38 -5.24
CA GLY A 101 -6.63 4.23 -5.81
C GLY A 101 -7.21 5.36 -6.65
N GLY A 102 -6.35 6.27 -7.07
CA GLY A 102 -6.68 7.39 -7.94
C GLY A 102 -5.62 7.62 -9.02
N GLN A 103 -6.07 8.08 -10.19
CA GLN A 103 -5.20 8.58 -11.25
C GLN A 103 -5.21 10.11 -11.22
N TYR A 104 -4.05 10.69 -10.96
CA TYR A 104 -3.80 12.11 -10.94
C TYR A 104 -2.83 12.46 -12.06
N LYS A 105 -2.85 13.71 -12.53
CA LYS A 105 -1.82 14.19 -13.47
C LYS A 105 -0.41 14.02 -12.88
N GLU A 106 -0.30 14.07 -11.56
CA GLU A 106 0.95 13.92 -10.82
C GLU A 106 1.32 12.46 -10.51
N GLY A 107 0.42 11.48 -10.66
CA GLY A 107 0.77 10.11 -10.28
C GLY A 107 -0.41 9.16 -10.12
N THR A 108 -0.09 7.92 -9.77
CA THR A 108 -1.06 6.85 -9.50
C THR A 108 -0.96 6.48 -8.02
N THR A 109 -2.10 6.32 -7.35
CA THR A 109 -2.14 5.88 -5.94
C THR A 109 -2.81 4.53 -5.81
N ASP A 110 -2.38 3.78 -4.79
CA ASP A 110 -3.01 2.54 -4.37
C ASP A 110 -2.92 2.45 -2.84
N VAL A 111 -4.04 2.15 -2.18
CA VAL A 111 -4.12 2.14 -0.72
C VAL A 111 -5.31 1.31 -0.24
N THR A 112 -4.97 0.33 0.60
CA THR A 112 -5.93 -0.42 1.40
C THR A 112 -5.86 -0.04 2.88
N ARG A 113 -7.02 0.19 3.48
CA ARG A 113 -7.20 0.23 4.94
C ARG A 113 -8.31 -0.72 5.36
N THR A 114 -8.07 -1.44 6.45
CA THR A 114 -9.09 -2.22 7.14
C THR A 114 -9.41 -1.54 8.47
N VAL A 115 -10.69 -1.29 8.73
CA VAL A 115 -11.17 -0.60 9.93
C VAL A 115 -12.36 -1.33 10.53
N HIS A 116 -12.62 -1.08 11.81
CA HIS A 116 -13.83 -1.50 12.50
C HIS A 116 -14.53 -0.26 13.08
N PHE A 117 -15.85 -0.26 13.23
CA PHE A 117 -16.59 0.93 13.74
C PHE A 117 -17.11 0.76 15.17
N SER A 118 -17.27 -0.47 15.64
CA SER A 118 -17.57 -0.85 17.02
C SER A 118 -16.33 -1.47 17.70
N MET A 119 -16.52 -2.53 18.48
CA MET A 119 -15.46 -3.33 19.11
C MET A 119 -15.04 -4.54 18.25
N PRO A 120 -13.80 -4.61 17.74
CA PRO A 120 -13.31 -5.81 17.07
C PRO A 120 -13.09 -6.95 18.07
N THR A 121 -13.28 -8.18 17.61
CA THR A 121 -12.99 -9.40 18.36
C THR A 121 -11.49 -9.59 18.60
N ALA A 122 -11.13 -10.42 19.58
CA ALA A 122 -9.72 -10.75 19.85
C ALA A 122 -9.03 -11.39 18.64
N PHE A 123 -9.74 -12.26 17.91
CA PHE A 123 -9.20 -12.92 16.72
C PHE A 123 -8.98 -11.93 15.56
N GLU A 124 -9.91 -11.00 15.31
CA GLU A 124 -9.72 -9.95 14.31
C GLU A 124 -8.50 -9.07 14.64
N LYS A 125 -8.33 -8.70 15.92
CA LYS A 125 -7.16 -7.94 16.37
C LYS A 125 -5.86 -8.71 16.22
N GLU A 126 -5.84 -10.00 16.56
CA GLU A 126 -4.67 -10.86 16.37
C GLU A 126 -4.28 -10.92 14.89
N CYS A 127 -5.21 -11.25 14.02
CA CYS A 127 -4.98 -11.32 12.57
C CYS A 127 -4.51 -9.97 12.02
N PHE A 128 -5.17 -8.86 12.41
CA PHE A 128 -4.78 -7.52 12.00
C PHE A 128 -3.36 -7.18 12.42
N THR A 129 -3.02 -7.50 13.66
CA THR A 129 -1.69 -7.19 14.20
C THR A 129 -0.61 -8.02 13.52
N ARG A 130 -0.87 -9.26 13.16
CA ARG A 130 0.08 -10.09 12.39
C ARG A 130 0.28 -9.56 10.97
N VAL A 131 -0.79 -9.12 10.30
CA VAL A 131 -0.70 -8.42 9.02
C VAL A 131 0.14 -7.13 9.16
N LEU A 132 -0.12 -6.35 10.21
CA LEU A 132 0.65 -5.13 10.51
C LEU A 132 2.13 -5.41 10.77
N LYS A 133 2.48 -6.47 11.49
CA LYS A 133 3.87 -6.88 11.70
C LYS A 133 4.56 -7.22 10.37
N GLY A 134 3.85 -7.89 9.47
CA GLY A 134 4.32 -8.15 8.10
C GLY A 134 4.61 -6.86 7.33
N PHE A 135 3.66 -5.93 7.34
CA PHE A 135 3.78 -4.62 6.72
C PHE A 135 4.99 -3.84 7.26
N ILE A 136 5.12 -3.74 8.60
CA ILE A 136 6.27 -3.07 9.23
C ILE A 136 7.59 -3.74 8.86
N SER A 137 7.62 -5.07 8.77
CA SER A 137 8.83 -5.83 8.43
C SER A 137 9.33 -5.52 7.02
N ILE A 138 8.42 -5.26 6.06
CA ILE A 138 8.81 -4.76 4.73
C ILE A 138 9.23 -3.30 4.83
N ALA A 139 8.38 -2.44 5.39
CA ALA A 139 8.61 -1.00 5.44
C ALA A 139 9.91 -0.57 6.13
N THR A 140 10.40 -1.36 7.09
CA THR A 140 11.64 -1.10 7.85
C THR A 140 12.84 -1.93 7.38
N CYS A 141 12.66 -2.74 6.34
CA CYS A 141 13.72 -3.61 5.83
C CYS A 141 14.86 -2.79 5.23
N ILE A 142 16.08 -3.03 5.71
CA ILE A 142 17.32 -2.55 5.08
C ILE A 142 17.97 -3.74 4.39
N PHE A 143 18.22 -3.62 3.08
CA PHE A 143 18.70 -4.72 2.25
C PHE A 143 19.84 -4.26 1.32
N PRO A 144 20.75 -5.17 0.91
CA PRO A 144 21.83 -4.81 0.01
C PRO A 144 21.29 -4.56 -1.40
N GLN A 145 21.98 -3.72 -2.17
CA GLN A 145 21.78 -3.64 -3.60
C GLN A 145 21.86 -5.05 -4.24
N ASN A 146 21.19 -5.24 -5.38
CA ASN A 146 21.07 -6.54 -6.08
C ASN A 146 20.20 -7.58 -5.33
N THR A 147 19.25 -7.09 -4.53
CA THR A 147 18.20 -7.92 -3.92
C THR A 147 16.95 -7.89 -4.78
N THR A 148 16.46 -9.06 -5.18
CA THR A 148 15.16 -9.24 -5.86
C THR A 148 14.01 -9.13 -4.85
N GLY A 149 12.86 -8.58 -5.25
CA GLY A 149 11.72 -8.45 -4.33
C GLY A 149 11.17 -9.79 -3.79
N ALA A 150 11.31 -10.90 -4.53
CA ALA A 150 10.96 -12.23 -4.05
C ALA A 150 11.70 -12.65 -2.75
N ARG A 151 12.91 -12.12 -2.50
CA ARG A 151 13.68 -12.38 -1.27
C ARG A 151 13.10 -11.66 -0.04
N LEU A 152 12.30 -10.63 -0.24
CA LEU A 152 11.70 -9.82 0.83
C LEU A 152 10.29 -10.32 1.20
N ASP A 153 9.59 -11.03 0.31
CA ASP A 153 8.20 -11.45 0.48
C ASP A 153 7.94 -12.20 1.80
N SER A 154 8.86 -13.07 2.22
CA SER A 154 8.69 -13.84 3.46
C SER A 154 8.74 -13.00 4.74
N PHE A 155 9.30 -11.78 4.70
CA PHE A 155 9.27 -10.86 5.84
C PHE A 155 7.83 -10.43 6.16
N ALA A 156 7.02 -10.20 5.13
CA ALA A 156 5.61 -9.86 5.28
C ALA A 156 4.74 -11.02 5.82
N ARG A 157 5.18 -12.26 5.59
CA ARG A 157 4.41 -13.47 5.95
C ARG A 157 4.75 -14.03 7.32
N ARG A 158 5.94 -13.74 7.83
CA ARG A 158 6.52 -14.44 8.99
C ARG A 158 5.57 -14.49 10.19
N ALA A 159 4.98 -13.36 10.56
CA ALA A 159 4.09 -13.28 11.72
C ALA A 159 2.78 -14.07 11.55
N LEU A 160 2.29 -14.25 10.32
CA LEU A 160 1.13 -15.10 10.03
C LEU A 160 1.54 -16.59 10.04
N TRP A 161 2.67 -16.92 9.43
CA TRP A 161 3.20 -18.28 9.38
C TRP A 161 3.49 -18.86 10.77
N ASP A 162 3.93 -18.02 11.72
CA ASP A 162 4.17 -18.44 13.12
C ASP A 162 2.94 -19.07 13.80
N VAL A 163 1.73 -18.82 13.27
CA VAL A 163 0.47 -19.42 13.75
C VAL A 163 -0.29 -20.19 12.67
N GLY A 164 0.37 -20.55 11.58
CA GLY A 164 -0.23 -21.33 10.49
C GLY A 164 -1.24 -20.58 9.64
N LEU A 165 -1.22 -19.24 9.63
CA LEU A 165 -2.01 -18.40 8.73
C LEU A 165 -1.17 -17.94 7.53
N ASP A 166 -1.82 -17.56 6.42
CA ASP A 166 -1.17 -17.01 5.22
C ASP A 166 -2.18 -16.21 4.36
N TYR A 167 -1.71 -15.59 3.28
CA TYR A 167 -2.53 -14.94 2.25
C TYR A 167 -2.14 -15.37 0.83
N ARG A 168 -3.14 -15.43 -0.06
CA ARG A 168 -3.02 -16.06 -1.39
C ARG A 168 -2.70 -15.08 -2.53
N HIS A 169 -2.02 -13.98 -2.23
CA HIS A 169 -1.52 -13.01 -3.21
C HIS A 169 -0.05 -12.63 -2.91
N GLY A 170 0.58 -11.86 -3.81
CA GLY A 170 1.91 -11.31 -3.57
C GLY A 170 1.88 -10.22 -2.49
N THR A 171 3.01 -9.93 -1.87
CA THR A 171 3.15 -8.84 -0.88
C THR A 171 3.11 -7.46 -1.54
N GLY A 172 3.44 -7.34 -2.83
CA GLY A 172 3.32 -6.09 -3.55
C GLY A 172 3.67 -6.17 -5.02
N HIS A 173 3.28 -5.15 -5.76
CA HIS A 173 3.57 -4.94 -7.17
C HIS A 173 4.17 -3.56 -7.39
N GLY A 174 4.90 -3.37 -8.50
CA GLY A 174 5.33 -2.02 -8.86
C GLY A 174 4.14 -1.12 -9.26
N VAL A 175 4.32 0.19 -9.14
CA VAL A 175 3.29 1.21 -9.42
C VAL A 175 3.82 2.24 -10.42
N GLY A 176 3.02 2.52 -11.44
CA GLY A 176 3.34 3.51 -12.48
C GLY A 176 3.13 4.96 -12.03
N CYS A 177 3.79 5.89 -12.71
CA CYS A 177 3.58 7.32 -12.48
C CYS A 177 2.56 7.86 -13.50
N CYS A 178 1.29 8.01 -13.09
CA CYS A 178 0.17 8.34 -14.01
C CYS A 178 0.02 7.29 -15.13
N LEU A 179 0.26 6.02 -14.78
CA LEU A 179 0.25 4.85 -15.67
C LEU A 179 -0.47 3.70 -14.93
N ASN A 180 -0.20 2.45 -15.31
CA ASN A 180 -0.83 1.30 -14.69
C ASN A 180 -0.52 1.24 -13.18
N VAL A 181 -1.55 0.98 -12.37
CA VAL A 181 -1.38 0.76 -10.93
C VAL A 181 -0.58 -0.53 -10.66
N HIS A 182 -0.82 -1.57 -11.48
CA HIS A 182 0.01 -2.77 -11.54
C HIS A 182 1.06 -2.63 -12.65
N GLU A 183 2.29 -2.27 -12.28
CA GLU A 183 3.40 -2.01 -13.20
C GLU A 183 4.69 -2.69 -12.73
N GLY A 184 5.10 -3.76 -13.41
CA GLY A 184 6.42 -4.36 -13.23
C GLY A 184 7.56 -3.64 -13.97
N PRO A 185 8.73 -4.28 -14.07
CA PRO A 185 8.96 -5.70 -13.75
C PRO A 185 9.12 -6.01 -12.26
N GLN A 186 9.42 -5.00 -11.43
CA GLN A 186 9.59 -5.14 -9.99
C GLN A 186 8.28 -5.60 -9.29
N SER A 187 8.42 -6.51 -8.33
CA SER A 187 7.34 -6.98 -7.47
C SER A 187 7.91 -7.64 -6.21
N ILE A 188 7.11 -7.71 -5.15
CA ILE A 188 7.41 -8.49 -3.94
C ILE A 188 6.38 -9.63 -3.89
N GLY A 189 6.81 -10.86 -4.12
CA GLY A 189 5.88 -11.97 -4.18
C GLY A 189 6.54 -13.34 -4.16
N THR A 190 5.78 -14.35 -3.75
CA THR A 190 6.17 -15.77 -3.87
C THR A 190 6.31 -16.22 -5.32
N ARG A 191 5.51 -15.65 -6.23
CA ARG A 191 5.65 -15.87 -7.68
C ARG A 191 6.74 -14.95 -8.21
N ILE A 192 7.83 -15.54 -8.70
CA ILE A 192 8.91 -14.82 -9.37
C ILE A 192 8.36 -14.34 -10.72
N ARG A 193 8.02 -13.05 -10.81
CA ARG A 193 7.56 -12.40 -12.05
C ARG A 193 8.71 -11.80 -12.85
N SER A 194 9.78 -11.41 -12.17
CA SER A 194 11.03 -10.96 -12.73
C SER A 194 12.17 -11.37 -11.79
N GLU A 195 13.36 -11.59 -12.37
CA GLU A 195 14.60 -11.73 -11.62
C GLU A 195 15.33 -10.38 -11.44
N ASP A 196 14.70 -9.29 -11.87
CA ASP A 196 15.24 -7.95 -11.70
C ASP A 196 15.43 -7.58 -10.23
N TYR A 197 16.52 -6.86 -9.98
CA TYR A 197 16.82 -6.32 -8.67
C TYR A 197 15.97 -5.09 -8.38
N LEU A 198 15.61 -4.94 -7.10
CA LEU A 198 15.08 -3.67 -6.62
C LEU A 198 16.21 -2.63 -6.63
N VAL A 199 15.90 -1.46 -7.21
CA VAL A 199 16.82 -0.34 -7.33
C VAL A 199 16.17 0.95 -6.84
N GLU A 200 16.99 1.93 -6.46
CA GLU A 200 16.52 3.26 -6.05
C GLU A 200 15.58 3.86 -7.09
N GLY A 201 14.46 4.43 -6.64
CA GLY A 201 13.42 5.00 -7.51
C GLY A 201 12.37 4.00 -7.99
N ASN A 202 12.50 2.70 -7.72
CA ASN A 202 11.37 1.80 -7.87
C ASN A 202 10.26 2.20 -6.88
N ILE A 203 9.03 2.31 -7.39
CA ILE A 203 7.82 2.49 -6.58
C ILE A 203 7.01 1.20 -6.62
N MET A 204 6.51 0.76 -5.47
CA MET A 204 5.78 -0.49 -5.29
C MET A 204 4.71 -0.38 -4.19
N SER A 205 3.75 -1.28 -4.14
CA SER A 205 2.91 -1.53 -2.96
C SER A 205 3.65 -2.41 -1.92
N ASP A 206 3.28 -2.24 -0.66
CA ASP A 206 3.51 -3.17 0.46
C ASP A 206 2.16 -3.41 1.12
N GLU A 207 1.57 -4.56 0.82
CA GLU A 207 0.14 -4.85 0.97
C GLU A 207 -0.17 -6.24 1.56
N PRO A 208 0.48 -6.71 2.64
CA PRO A 208 0.13 -7.99 3.25
C PRO A 208 -1.34 -8.03 3.69
N GLY A 209 -1.89 -9.23 3.73
CA GLY A 209 -3.28 -9.44 4.14
C GLY A 209 -3.53 -10.76 4.84
N PHE A 210 -4.78 -10.98 5.21
CA PHE A 210 -5.32 -12.24 5.71
C PHE A 210 -6.82 -12.27 5.44
N TYR A 211 -7.32 -13.41 4.96
CA TYR A 211 -8.74 -13.57 4.63
C TYR A 211 -9.26 -14.85 5.27
N SER A 212 -10.28 -14.70 6.12
CA SER A 212 -11.00 -15.81 6.69
C SER A 212 -12.29 -16.00 5.91
N ASP A 213 -12.35 -17.08 5.13
CA ASP A 213 -13.47 -17.38 4.22
C ASP A 213 -14.83 -17.22 4.91
N ASN A 214 -15.71 -16.44 4.29
CA ASN A 214 -17.06 -16.14 4.77
C ASN A 214 -17.13 -15.45 6.14
N LYS A 215 -16.03 -14.84 6.62
CA LYS A 215 -16.00 -14.09 7.88
C LYS A 215 -15.54 -12.65 7.67
N PHE A 216 -14.27 -12.45 7.35
CA PHE A 216 -13.69 -11.12 7.19
C PHE A 216 -12.39 -11.18 6.37
N GLY A 217 -12.00 -10.01 5.87
CA GLY A 217 -10.72 -9.78 5.21
C GLY A 217 -9.96 -8.63 5.86
N ILE A 218 -8.64 -8.73 5.87
CA ILE A 218 -7.73 -7.69 6.34
C ILE A 218 -6.65 -7.51 5.28
N ARG A 219 -6.39 -6.27 4.91
CA ARG A 219 -5.20 -5.85 4.19
C ARG A 219 -4.78 -4.46 4.66
N ILE A 220 -3.47 -4.25 4.76
CA ILE A 220 -2.86 -2.97 5.09
C ILE A 220 -1.88 -2.68 3.98
N GLU A 221 -2.11 -1.60 3.25
CA GLU A 221 -1.34 -1.31 2.05
C GLU A 221 -0.88 0.13 1.98
N ASN A 222 0.41 0.30 1.67
CA ASN A 222 0.97 1.58 1.24
C ASN A 222 1.76 1.43 -0.05
N CYS A 223 1.75 2.46 -0.88
CA CYS A 223 2.82 2.68 -1.85
C CYS A 223 4.10 3.13 -1.13
N ILE A 224 5.21 2.53 -1.52
CA ILE A 224 6.56 2.75 -1.00
C ILE A 224 7.54 2.98 -2.15
N VAL A 225 8.61 3.73 -1.89
CA VAL A 225 9.68 3.98 -2.86
C VAL A 225 11.01 3.46 -2.31
N VAL A 226 11.77 2.76 -3.15
CA VAL A 226 13.13 2.31 -2.81
C VAL A 226 14.06 3.51 -2.78
N VAL A 227 14.78 3.69 -1.66
CA VAL A 227 15.73 4.79 -1.45
C VAL A 227 17.04 4.26 -0.90
N LYS A 228 18.14 4.99 -1.13
CA LYS A 228 19.43 4.67 -0.50
C LYS A 228 19.37 4.81 1.02
N GLN A 229 19.99 3.87 1.71
CA GLN A 229 20.13 3.86 3.17
C GLN A 229 21.62 3.90 3.53
N LYS A 230 21.99 4.82 4.43
CA LYS A 230 23.32 4.76 5.05
C LYS A 230 23.34 3.64 6.09
N SER A 231 24.28 2.72 5.94
CA SER A 231 24.53 1.64 6.89
C SER A 231 25.64 2.01 7.88
N LYS A 232 25.67 1.35 9.04
CA LYS A 232 26.75 1.49 10.02
C LYS A 232 28.09 0.94 9.51
N TYR A 233 28.04 -0.05 8.63
CA TYR A 233 29.20 -0.76 8.09
C TYR A 233 29.10 -0.86 6.57
N ALA A 234 30.23 -0.72 5.89
CA ALA A 234 30.36 -0.92 4.44
C ALA A 234 30.89 -2.33 4.16
N PHE A 235 30.00 -3.32 4.16
CA PHE A 235 30.36 -4.70 3.82
C PHE A 235 30.45 -4.86 2.30
N TYR A 236 31.62 -5.23 1.76
CA TYR A 236 31.93 -5.27 0.32
C TYR A 236 31.75 -3.94 -0.45
N ASP A 237 31.80 -2.79 0.25
CA ASP A 237 31.62 -1.46 -0.37
C ASP A 237 30.32 -1.34 -1.20
N GLN A 238 29.30 -2.14 -0.89
CA GLN A 238 28.02 -2.12 -1.60
C GLN A 238 27.05 -1.10 -1.02
N ASP A 239 26.21 -0.53 -1.87
CA ASP A 239 25.09 0.33 -1.45
C ASP A 239 24.03 -0.50 -0.72
N TRP A 240 23.38 0.15 0.24
CA TRP A 240 22.23 -0.39 0.98
C TRP A 240 20.98 0.41 0.63
N LEU A 241 19.86 -0.28 0.62
CA LEU A 241 18.56 0.25 0.25
C LEU A 241 17.57 0.04 1.40
N THR A 242 16.56 0.89 1.44
CA THR A 242 15.39 0.77 2.32
C THR A 242 14.17 1.32 1.56
N PHE A 243 13.04 1.37 2.22
CA PHE A 243 11.82 1.97 1.70
C PHE A 243 11.49 3.29 2.41
N ASP A 244 10.97 4.25 1.65
CA ASP A 244 10.28 5.42 2.18
C ASP A 244 8.80 5.39 1.79
N GLN A 245 7.95 5.96 2.64
CA GLN A 245 6.50 5.89 2.52
C GLN A 245 5.96 7.00 1.59
N LEU A 246 5.11 6.62 0.62
CA LEU A 246 4.33 7.56 -0.17
C LEU A 246 2.92 7.73 0.39
N THR A 247 2.26 6.62 0.75
CA THR A 247 0.91 6.64 1.31
C THR A 247 0.92 7.12 2.77
N LEU A 248 0.17 8.18 3.06
CA LEU A 248 0.12 8.84 4.37
C LEU A 248 -1.31 8.83 4.95
N VAL A 249 -1.81 7.65 5.32
CA VAL A 249 -3.15 7.48 5.89
C VAL A 249 -3.05 6.71 7.20
N PRO A 250 -3.71 7.13 8.30
CA PRO A 250 -3.60 6.43 9.57
C PRO A 250 -3.95 4.94 9.48
N ILE A 251 -3.34 4.16 10.36
CA ILE A 251 -3.64 2.74 10.57
C ILE A 251 -4.39 2.66 11.91
N GLN A 252 -5.58 2.06 11.92
CA GLN A 252 -6.51 2.21 13.04
C GLN A 252 -6.00 1.53 14.32
N ALA A 253 -5.61 2.33 15.32
CA ALA A 253 -4.98 1.86 16.55
C ALA A 253 -5.79 0.82 17.35
N LYS A 254 -7.13 0.91 17.36
CA LYS A 254 -7.98 -0.05 18.12
C LYS A 254 -7.95 -1.47 17.57
N MET A 255 -7.56 -1.65 16.30
CA MET A 255 -7.37 -2.96 15.69
C MET A 255 -6.09 -3.66 16.17
N ILE A 256 -5.18 -2.92 16.81
CA ILE A 256 -3.87 -3.42 17.20
C ILE A 256 -3.94 -4.07 18.58
N ASP A 257 -3.49 -5.32 18.65
CA ASP A 257 -3.11 -5.98 19.89
C ASP A 257 -1.66 -5.65 20.22
N LYS A 258 -1.47 -4.64 21.08
CA LYS A 258 -0.13 -4.15 21.47
C LYS A 258 0.73 -5.23 22.11
N THR A 259 0.14 -6.30 22.66
CA THR A 259 0.91 -7.37 23.31
C THR A 259 1.70 -8.21 22.32
N LEU A 260 1.37 -8.15 21.02
CA LEU A 260 2.09 -8.84 19.95
C LEU A 260 3.17 -7.97 19.29
N LEU A 261 3.25 -6.68 19.64
CA LEU A 261 4.22 -5.75 19.07
C LEU A 261 5.47 -5.63 19.95
N ASN A 262 6.62 -5.50 19.31
CA ASN A 262 7.86 -5.09 19.96
C ASN A 262 8.02 -3.56 19.97
N GLU A 263 9.01 -3.06 20.71
CA GLU A 263 9.26 -1.61 20.86
C GLU A 263 9.57 -0.91 19.53
N ASN A 264 10.29 -1.57 18.61
CA ASN A 264 10.62 -0.99 17.31
C ASN A 264 9.38 -0.86 16.42
N GLU A 265 8.48 -1.85 16.45
CA GLU A 265 7.20 -1.81 15.72
C GLU A 265 6.28 -0.72 16.25
N ILE A 266 6.19 -0.57 17.58
CA ILE A 266 5.45 0.52 18.23
C ILE A 266 6.04 1.88 17.84
N SER A 267 7.37 2.01 17.91
CA SER A 267 8.09 3.24 17.54
C SER A 267 7.85 3.61 16.08
N TYR A 268 7.88 2.63 15.17
CA TYR A 268 7.61 2.82 13.76
C TYR A 268 6.18 3.34 13.51
N ILE A 269 5.15 2.72 14.09
CA ILE A 269 3.76 3.16 13.91
C ILE A 269 3.58 4.60 14.42
N ASN A 270 4.15 4.88 15.60
CA ASN A 270 4.08 6.21 16.20
C ASN A 270 4.79 7.27 15.33
N GLU A 271 5.94 6.94 14.74
CA GLU A 271 6.65 7.84 13.80
C GLU A 271 5.89 8.00 12.47
N TYR A 272 5.33 6.91 11.94
CA TYR A 272 4.48 6.95 10.76
C TYR A 272 3.28 7.88 10.99
N HIS A 273 2.54 7.72 12.09
CA HIS A 273 1.41 8.57 12.45
C HIS A 273 1.80 10.03 12.69
N ARG A 274 2.96 10.30 13.30
CA ARG A 274 3.50 11.67 13.40
C ARG A 274 3.72 12.30 12.02
N ASN A 275 4.28 11.55 11.08
CA ASN A 275 4.52 12.03 9.72
C ASN A 275 3.20 12.25 8.95
N VAL A 276 2.22 11.36 9.12
CA VAL A 276 0.86 11.53 8.59
C VAL A 276 0.25 12.84 9.11
N LEU A 277 0.23 13.07 10.43
CA LEU A 277 -0.33 14.28 11.02
C LEU A 277 0.41 15.55 10.55
N ARG A 278 1.74 15.48 10.48
CA ARG A 278 2.57 16.61 10.05
C ARG A 278 2.27 17.01 8.61
N ILE A 279 2.32 16.06 7.68
CA ILE A 279 2.23 16.35 6.24
C ILE A 279 0.77 16.55 5.81
N VAL A 280 -0.09 15.56 6.10
CA VAL A 280 -1.50 15.60 5.68
C VAL A 280 -2.27 16.62 6.51
N GLY A 281 -1.96 16.74 7.80
CA GLY A 281 -2.60 17.75 8.65
C GLY A 281 -2.28 19.18 8.22
N GLU A 282 -1.07 19.47 7.75
CA GLU A 282 -0.74 20.77 7.16
C GLU A 282 -1.61 21.05 5.91
N GLU A 283 -1.76 20.06 5.02
CA GLU A 283 -2.58 20.20 3.82
C GLU A 283 -4.08 20.36 4.14
N LEU A 284 -4.61 19.61 5.12
CA LEU A 284 -5.99 19.77 5.59
C LEU A 284 -6.24 21.18 6.14
N ARG A 285 -5.27 21.76 6.87
CA ARG A 285 -5.36 23.14 7.35
C ARG A 285 -5.34 24.15 6.21
N LYS A 286 -4.50 23.97 5.19
CA LYS A 286 -4.48 24.82 3.98
C LYS A 286 -5.81 24.81 3.24
N GLN A 287 -6.51 23.68 3.25
CA GLN A 287 -7.84 23.51 2.64
C GLN A 287 -9.00 23.86 3.59
N SER A 288 -8.74 24.41 4.78
CA SER A 288 -9.74 24.73 5.80
C SER A 288 -10.63 23.55 6.24
N LYS A 289 -10.11 22.32 6.16
CA LYS A 289 -10.81 21.08 6.55
C LYS A 289 -10.59 20.77 8.03
N HIS A 290 -11.01 21.67 8.91
CA HIS A 290 -10.72 21.60 10.35
C HIS A 290 -11.29 20.36 11.04
N ASP A 291 -12.49 19.90 10.68
CA ASP A 291 -13.10 18.70 11.29
C ASP A 291 -12.31 17.43 10.96
N VAL A 292 -11.85 17.31 9.71
CA VAL A 292 -11.01 16.19 9.26
C VAL A 292 -9.62 16.27 9.90
N TYR A 293 -9.08 17.47 10.11
CA TYR A 293 -7.83 17.65 10.85
C TYR A 293 -7.94 17.14 12.30
N ASN A 294 -9.01 17.49 13.01
CA ASN A 294 -9.25 17.04 14.38
C ASN A 294 -9.41 15.51 14.44
N TRP A 295 -10.11 14.93 13.46
CA TRP A 295 -10.21 13.48 13.31
C TRP A 295 -8.85 12.83 13.06
N LEU A 296 -8.02 13.44 12.21
CA LEU A 296 -6.68 12.96 11.91
C LEU A 296 -5.82 12.94 13.18
N GLU A 297 -5.82 14.03 13.94
CA GLU A 297 -5.06 14.16 15.19
C GLU A 297 -5.41 13.05 16.19
N ILE A 298 -6.70 12.72 16.36
CA ILE A 298 -7.17 11.62 17.21
C ILE A 298 -6.64 10.27 16.71
N ASN A 299 -6.70 10.03 15.40
CA ASN A 299 -6.33 8.75 14.77
C ASN A 299 -4.82 8.60 14.53
N THR A 300 -4.02 9.63 14.81
CA THR A 300 -2.55 9.61 14.76
C THR A 300 -1.90 9.68 16.15
N LYS A 301 -2.67 9.48 17.22
CA LYS A 301 -2.11 9.42 18.57
C LYS A 301 -1.20 8.21 18.73
N ASN A 302 -0.15 8.36 19.53
CA ASN A 302 0.73 7.25 19.86
C ASN A 302 -0.07 6.08 20.47
N ILE A 303 0.28 4.88 20.01
CA ILE A 303 -0.14 3.62 20.62
C ILE A 303 0.86 3.20 21.70
#